data_AF-A0A924FH53-F1
#
_entry.id   AF-A0A924FH53-F1
#
_cell.length_a   1.000
_cell.length_b   1.000
_cell.length_c   1.000
_cell.angle_alpha   90.00
_cell.angle_beta   90.00
_cell.angle_gamma   90.00
#
_symmetry.space_group_name_H-M   'P 1'
#
loop_
_entity.id
_entity.type
_entity.pdbx_description
1 polymer ?
#
loop_
_entity_poly.entity_id
_entity_poly.type
_entity_poly.pdbx_seq_one_letter_code
_entity_poly.pdbx_strand_id
1 'polypeptide(L)'
;MLLFRYVFLITCCCMTAPVVVAQENSAPEYVQQGLQYEQAEEYSKAIQAYRKARPLAIPSDQKLIDKAIDRVEDLIQQQALVNQARIDDIRRNIQALSDPQNRQRLLEDLTKVEKDDNASLADFQRVVRRVDAAKRVETALSNEGRPSRPVSRPPDPVPSRPPDPVLSRPPVAASPPVQKPVTPPKKQLIVDMPGVESGVFRGSQKTKSIQRSKPPKP
;
A
#
# COMPACT_ATOMS: atom_id res chain seq x y z
N MET A 1 10.94 70.51 30.14
CA MET A 1 9.72 70.23 29.35
C MET A 1 9.80 68.81 28.81
N LEU A 2 9.00 67.86 29.34
CA LEU A 2 9.20 66.43 29.08
C LEU A 2 7.88 65.65 28.87
N LEU A 3 6.80 66.33 28.44
CA LEU A 3 5.43 65.80 28.51
C LEU A 3 4.61 65.90 27.20
N PHE A 4 5.25 66.07 26.03
CA PHE A 4 4.57 66.18 24.73
C PHE A 4 5.07 65.20 23.65
N ARG A 5 5.62 64.04 24.07
CA ARG A 5 5.89 62.89 23.18
C ARG A 5 5.06 61.64 23.50
N TYR A 6 4.02 61.79 24.33
CA TYR A 6 3.21 60.69 24.87
C TYR A 6 1.79 60.59 24.27
N VAL A 7 1.54 61.20 23.11
CA VAL A 7 0.22 61.20 22.43
C VAL A 7 0.24 60.41 21.10
N PHE A 8 1.38 59.86 20.69
CA PHE A 8 1.54 59.15 19.41
C PHE A 8 1.80 57.63 19.53
N LEU A 9 1.63 57.07 20.73
CA LEU A 9 1.89 55.65 21.04
C LEU A 9 0.72 54.92 21.73
N ILE A 10 -0.51 55.46 21.62
CA ILE A 10 -1.74 54.78 22.06
C ILE A 10 -2.83 54.91 20.98
N THR A 11 -2.49 54.56 19.74
CA THR A 11 -3.49 54.35 18.69
C THR A 11 -2.98 53.28 17.72
N CYS A 12 -3.85 52.33 17.36
CA CYS A 12 -3.57 51.22 16.44
C CYS A 12 -2.63 50.10 16.94
N CYS A 13 -2.72 49.71 18.21
CA CYS A 13 -2.60 48.28 18.57
C CYS A 13 -3.92 47.54 18.28
N CYS A 14 -4.44 47.70 17.05
CA CYS A 14 -5.45 46.79 16.53
C CYS A 14 -4.73 45.49 16.19
N MET A 15 -4.57 44.64 17.20
CA MET A 15 -4.27 43.23 17.02
C MET A 15 -5.32 42.64 16.09
N THR A 16 -5.00 42.59 14.80
CA THR A 16 -5.68 41.74 13.84
C THR A 16 -5.35 40.31 14.24
N ALA A 17 -6.13 39.78 15.18
CA ALA A 17 -6.27 38.35 15.32
C ALA A 17 -6.52 37.79 13.92
N PRO A 18 -5.84 36.70 13.51
CA PRO A 18 -6.18 36.06 12.26
C PRO A 18 -7.66 35.72 12.35
N VAL A 19 -8.47 36.34 11.47
CA VAL A 19 -9.84 35.90 11.26
C VAL A 19 -9.68 34.49 10.73
N VAL A 20 -9.88 33.50 11.60
CA VAL A 20 -10.05 32.12 11.20
C VAL A 20 -11.38 32.10 10.47
N VAL A 21 -11.30 32.39 9.17
CA VAL A 21 -12.38 32.13 8.23
C VAL A 21 -12.56 30.63 8.29
N ALA A 22 -13.50 30.18 9.11
CA ALA A 22 -14.10 28.88 8.93
C ALA A 22 -14.64 28.90 7.51
N GLN A 23 -13.96 28.19 6.59
CA GLN A 23 -14.54 27.95 5.28
C GLN A 23 -15.81 27.14 5.55
N GLU A 24 -16.96 27.78 5.39
CA GLU A 24 -18.24 27.09 5.28
C GLU A 24 -18.24 26.35 3.94
N ASN A 25 -17.59 25.19 3.95
CA ASN A 25 -17.43 24.35 2.78
C ASN A 25 -18.80 24.10 2.14
N SER A 26 -18.89 24.36 0.86
CA SER A 26 -20.17 24.33 0.14
C SER A 26 -20.65 22.89 -0.06
N ALA A 27 -21.95 22.70 -0.33
CA ALA A 27 -22.51 21.39 -0.66
C ALA A 27 -21.71 20.60 -1.73
N PRO A 28 -21.34 21.17 -2.91
CA PRO A 28 -20.57 20.43 -3.91
C PRO A 28 -19.16 20.05 -3.45
N GLU A 29 -18.56 20.82 -2.54
CA GLU A 29 -17.24 20.52 -1.98
C GLU A 29 -17.27 19.27 -1.10
N TYR A 30 -18.28 19.15 -0.23
CA TYR A 30 -18.50 17.92 0.54
C TYR A 30 -18.86 16.72 -0.34
N VAL A 31 -19.57 16.92 -1.45
CA VAL A 31 -19.80 15.85 -2.45
C VAL A 31 -18.48 15.41 -3.10
N GLN A 32 -17.62 16.36 -3.47
CA GLN A 32 -16.31 16.06 -4.05
C GLN A 32 -15.39 15.33 -3.06
N GLN A 33 -15.41 15.71 -1.78
CA GLN A 33 -14.71 14.98 -0.71
C GLN A 33 -15.26 13.55 -0.57
N GLY A 34 -16.59 13.38 -0.60
CA GLY A 34 -17.23 12.05 -0.58
C GLY A 34 -16.76 11.15 -1.72
N LEU A 35 -16.68 11.69 -2.94
CA LEU A 35 -16.17 10.97 -4.12
C LEU A 35 -14.68 10.60 -3.99
N GLN A 36 -13.85 11.46 -3.40
CA GLN A 36 -12.44 11.17 -3.15
C GLN A 36 -12.26 10.04 -2.12
N TYR A 37 -13.02 10.07 -1.02
CA TYR A 37 -13.02 8.98 -0.04
C TYR A 37 -13.57 7.67 -0.61
N GLU A 38 -14.57 7.71 -1.50
CA GLU A 38 -15.08 6.54 -2.21
C GLU A 38 -14.01 5.93 -3.12
N GLN A 39 -13.25 6.75 -3.85
CA GLN A 39 -12.12 6.29 -4.69
C GLN A 39 -10.94 5.74 -3.87
N ALA A 40 -10.79 6.19 -2.62
CA ALA A 40 -9.79 5.68 -1.68
C ALA A 40 -10.28 4.46 -0.86
N GLU A 41 -11.47 3.94 -1.15
CA GLU A 41 -12.15 2.86 -0.38
C GLU A 41 -12.42 3.22 1.11
N GLU A 42 -12.30 4.50 1.48
CA GLU A 42 -12.55 5.02 2.84
C GLU A 42 -14.04 5.32 3.08
N TYR A 43 -14.89 4.31 2.88
CA TYR A 43 -16.36 4.44 2.87
C TYR A 43 -16.94 5.14 4.12
N SER A 44 -16.36 4.88 5.30
CA SER A 44 -16.74 5.50 6.59
C SER A 44 -16.53 7.02 6.62
N LYS A 45 -15.59 7.56 5.82
CA LYS A 45 -15.40 9.01 5.64
C LYS A 45 -16.26 9.55 4.50
N ALA A 46 -16.41 8.77 3.42
CA ALA A 46 -17.27 9.12 2.28
C ALA A 46 -18.71 9.39 2.72
N ILE A 47 -19.29 8.48 3.52
CA ILE A 47 -20.65 8.63 4.04
C ILE A 47 -20.81 9.86 4.96
N GLN A 48 -19.79 10.18 5.76
CA GLN A 48 -19.81 11.40 6.59
C GLN A 48 -19.77 12.67 5.75
N ALA A 49 -18.99 12.69 4.67
CA ALA A 49 -18.94 13.81 3.74
C ALA A 49 -20.29 14.01 3.02
N TYR A 50 -20.89 12.94 2.48
CA TYR A 50 -22.22 13.04 1.86
C TYR A 50 -23.32 13.45 2.86
N ARG A 51 -23.30 12.93 4.10
CA ARG A 51 -24.24 13.34 5.15
C ARG A 51 -24.08 14.81 5.56
N LYS A 52 -22.87 15.40 5.45
CA LYS A 52 -22.63 16.86 5.61
C LYS A 52 -23.10 17.67 4.39
N ALA A 53 -22.96 17.14 3.17
CA ALA A 53 -23.45 17.80 1.96
C ALA A 53 -24.98 17.91 1.93
N ARG A 54 -25.68 16.87 2.39
CA ARG A 54 -27.15 16.72 2.32
C ARG A 54 -27.96 17.95 2.81
N PRO A 55 -27.74 18.50 4.03
CA PRO A 55 -28.50 19.68 4.50
C PRO A 55 -28.12 20.98 3.77
N LEU A 56 -26.94 21.05 3.14
CA LEU A 56 -26.46 22.23 2.41
C LEU A 56 -26.92 22.25 0.94
N ALA A 57 -27.40 21.13 0.43
CA ALA A 57 -27.73 20.94 -0.98
C ALA A 57 -29.16 21.40 -1.33
N ILE A 58 -29.33 21.86 -2.57
CA ILE A 58 -30.64 22.19 -3.14
C ILE A 58 -31.48 20.91 -3.39
N PRO A 59 -32.83 20.99 -3.43
CA PRO A 59 -33.70 19.81 -3.50
C PRO A 59 -33.53 18.88 -4.72
N SER A 60 -32.96 19.38 -5.83
CA SER A 60 -32.57 18.55 -6.98
C SER A 60 -31.41 17.62 -6.63
N ASP A 61 -30.42 18.15 -5.92
CA ASP A 61 -29.12 17.55 -5.69
C ASP A 61 -29.16 16.65 -4.45
N GLN A 62 -30.05 16.95 -3.49
CA GLN A 62 -30.38 16.08 -2.35
C GLN A 62 -30.70 14.65 -2.81
N LYS A 63 -31.44 14.46 -3.91
CA LYS A 63 -31.74 13.11 -4.45
C LYS A 63 -30.51 12.37 -4.99
N LEU A 64 -29.52 13.11 -5.48
CA LEU A 64 -28.25 12.53 -5.93
C LEU A 64 -27.36 12.16 -4.73
N ILE A 65 -27.37 13.01 -3.69
CA ILE A 65 -26.64 12.77 -2.43
C ILE A 65 -27.25 11.60 -1.66
N ASP A 66 -28.58 11.52 -1.55
CA ASP A 66 -29.27 10.38 -0.92
C ASP A 66 -28.89 9.07 -1.63
N LYS A 67 -28.93 9.04 -2.98
CA LYS A 67 -28.49 7.88 -3.76
C LYS A 67 -27.01 7.56 -3.59
N ALA A 68 -26.15 8.55 -3.34
CA ALA A 68 -24.73 8.33 -3.05
C ALA A 68 -24.53 7.75 -1.64
N ILE A 69 -25.32 8.19 -0.65
CA ILE A 69 -25.36 7.61 0.70
C ILE A 69 -25.79 6.15 0.62
N ASP A 70 -26.92 5.84 -0.02
CA ASP A 70 -27.43 4.46 -0.20
C ASP A 70 -26.34 3.54 -0.79
N ARG A 71 -25.67 4.00 -1.87
CA ARG A 71 -24.61 3.25 -2.54
C ARG A 71 -23.38 3.03 -1.66
N VAL A 72 -23.00 3.99 -0.81
CA VAL A 72 -21.88 3.82 0.12
C VAL A 72 -22.27 2.91 1.29
N GLU A 73 -23.53 2.95 1.76
CA GLU A 73 -24.03 2.01 2.76
C GLU A 73 -24.01 0.56 2.25
N ASP A 74 -24.40 0.32 0.99
CA ASP A 74 -24.24 -0.99 0.33
C ASP A 74 -22.77 -1.45 0.28
N LEU A 75 -21.84 -0.55 -0.06
CA LEU A 75 -20.40 -0.86 -0.12
C LEU A 75 -19.82 -1.19 1.26
N ILE A 76 -20.24 -0.48 2.31
CA ILE A 76 -19.86 -0.79 3.70
C ILE A 76 -20.34 -2.19 4.09
N GLN A 77 -21.58 -2.55 3.76
CA GLN A 77 -22.12 -3.89 4.04
C GLN A 77 -21.36 -4.99 3.28
N GLN A 78 -21.06 -4.78 2.00
CA GLN A 78 -20.26 -5.72 1.19
C GLN A 78 -18.85 -5.88 1.77
N GLN A 79 -18.20 -4.79 2.16
CA GLN A 79 -16.86 -4.82 2.76
C GLN A 79 -16.86 -5.56 4.11
N ALA A 80 -17.90 -5.36 4.93
CA ALA A 80 -18.06 -6.08 6.20
C ALA A 80 -18.20 -7.59 5.99
N LEU A 81 -19.00 -8.04 5.01
CA LEU A 81 -19.15 -9.47 4.68
C LEU A 81 -17.82 -10.09 4.20
N VAL A 82 -17.08 -9.37 3.35
CA VAL A 82 -15.76 -9.82 2.87
C VAL A 82 -14.74 -9.89 4.01
N ASN A 83 -14.73 -8.91 4.91
CA ASN A 83 -13.87 -8.91 6.09
C ASN A 83 -14.25 -10.03 7.08
N GLN A 84 -15.54 -10.28 7.30
CA GLN A 84 -16.02 -11.39 8.13
C GLN A 84 -15.55 -12.76 7.60
N ALA A 85 -15.70 -13.01 6.29
CA ALA A 85 -15.23 -14.25 5.67
C ALA A 85 -13.71 -14.44 5.85
N ARG A 86 -12.92 -13.36 5.67
CA ARG A 86 -11.47 -13.36 5.93
C ARG A 86 -11.14 -13.66 7.40
N ILE A 87 -11.88 -13.08 8.34
CA ILE A 87 -11.70 -13.31 9.78
C ILE A 87 -11.92 -14.79 10.09
N ASP A 88 -13.00 -15.40 9.58
CA ASP A 88 -13.30 -16.80 9.85
C ASP A 88 -12.31 -17.76 9.18
N ASP A 89 -11.81 -17.44 7.98
CA ASP A 89 -10.71 -18.18 7.35
C ASP A 89 -9.42 -18.10 8.17
N ILE A 90 -9.03 -16.91 8.65
CA ILE A 90 -7.84 -16.75 9.48
C ILE A 90 -8.02 -17.46 10.82
N ARG A 91 -9.20 -17.35 11.45
CA ARG A 91 -9.56 -18.00 12.72
C ARG A 91 -9.46 -19.52 12.61
N ARG A 92 -9.98 -20.13 11.53
CA ARG A 92 -9.79 -21.56 11.22
C ARG A 92 -8.32 -21.92 11.06
N ASN A 93 -7.56 -21.11 10.31
CA ASN A 93 -6.13 -21.33 10.10
C ASN A 93 -5.28 -21.22 11.37
N ILE A 94 -5.69 -20.37 12.34
CA ILE A 94 -5.08 -20.29 13.67
C ILE A 94 -5.45 -21.51 14.50
N GLN A 95 -6.72 -21.91 14.53
CA GLN A 95 -7.16 -23.08 15.32
C GLN A 95 -6.45 -24.39 14.92
N ALA A 96 -6.08 -24.51 13.63
CA ALA A 96 -5.29 -25.62 13.09
C ALA A 96 -3.81 -25.65 13.51
N LEU A 97 -3.30 -24.63 14.21
CA LEU A 97 -1.96 -24.66 14.82
C LEU A 97 -1.94 -25.57 16.05
N SER A 98 -0.80 -26.22 16.25
CA SER A 98 -0.54 -27.15 17.35
C SER A 98 -0.20 -26.42 18.65
N ASP A 99 0.59 -25.33 18.56
CA ASP A 99 1.07 -24.58 19.72
C ASP A 99 -0.02 -23.66 20.32
N PRO A 100 -0.47 -23.90 21.57
CA PRO A 100 -1.45 -23.05 22.22
C PRO A 100 -0.99 -21.59 22.42
N GLN A 101 0.30 -21.34 22.62
CA GLN A 101 0.82 -19.99 22.86
C GLN A 101 0.83 -19.14 21.58
N ASN A 102 1.21 -19.75 20.45
CA ASN A 102 1.09 -19.10 19.14
C ASN A 102 -0.37 -18.84 18.77
N ARG A 103 -1.28 -19.79 19.04
CA ARG A 103 -2.73 -19.58 18.82
C ARG A 103 -3.25 -18.36 19.57
N GLN A 104 -2.97 -18.26 20.88
CA GLN A 104 -3.45 -17.13 21.69
C GLN A 104 -2.96 -15.78 21.14
N ARG A 105 -1.67 -15.65 20.85
CA ARG A 105 -1.07 -14.43 20.28
C ARG A 105 -1.68 -14.04 18.94
N LEU A 106 -1.92 -15.02 18.06
CA LEU A 106 -2.48 -14.77 16.73
C LEU A 106 -3.98 -14.46 16.78
N LEU A 107 -4.73 -15.03 17.73
CA LEU A 107 -6.13 -14.65 17.99
C LEU A 107 -6.24 -13.22 18.54
N GLU A 108 -5.36 -12.81 19.45
CA GLU A 108 -5.31 -11.42 19.94
C GLU A 108 -5.03 -10.42 18.82
N ASP A 109 -4.11 -10.76 17.91
CA ASP A 109 -3.80 -9.91 16.77
C ASP A 109 -4.90 -9.89 15.70
N LEU A 110 -5.59 -11.01 15.47
CA LEU A 110 -6.81 -11.04 14.66
C LEU A 110 -7.92 -10.18 15.30
N THR A 111 -8.09 -10.25 16.62
CA THR A 111 -9.08 -9.47 17.37
C THR A 111 -8.83 -7.96 17.29
N LYS A 112 -7.57 -7.53 17.16
CA LYS A 112 -7.22 -6.11 16.93
C LYS A 112 -7.67 -5.64 15.55
N VAL A 113 -7.49 -6.48 14.52
CA VAL A 113 -7.92 -6.17 13.14
C VAL A 113 -9.46 -6.24 13.01
N GLU A 114 -10.11 -7.20 13.67
CA GLU A 114 -11.58 -7.34 13.73
C GLU A 114 -12.28 -6.15 14.41
N LYS A 115 -11.57 -5.38 15.24
CA LYS A 115 -12.07 -4.18 15.92
C LYS A 115 -11.78 -2.86 15.20
N ASP A 116 -11.02 -2.88 14.10
CA ASP A 116 -10.76 -1.67 13.32
C ASP A 116 -11.75 -1.60 12.15
N ASP A 117 -12.68 -0.66 12.23
CA ASP A 117 -13.68 -0.40 11.18
C ASP A 117 -13.04 -0.06 9.81
N ASN A 118 -11.76 0.31 9.79
CA ASN A 118 -10.99 0.62 8.58
C ASN A 118 -9.92 -0.44 8.25
N ALA A 119 -10.03 -1.65 8.84
CA ALA A 119 -9.09 -2.75 8.63
C ALA A 119 -8.86 -3.05 7.14
N SER A 120 -7.63 -2.81 6.68
CA SER A 120 -7.27 -2.97 5.27
C SER A 120 -6.98 -4.42 4.93
N LEU A 121 -7.01 -4.75 3.63
CA LEU A 121 -6.54 -6.05 3.14
C LEU A 121 -5.08 -6.34 3.59
N ALA A 122 -4.24 -5.32 3.72
CA ALA A 122 -2.84 -5.48 4.13
C ALA A 122 -2.71 -5.95 5.59
N ASP A 123 -3.64 -5.56 6.46
CA ASP A 123 -3.69 -5.96 7.88
C ASP A 123 -4.10 -7.42 8.03
N PHE A 124 -5.15 -7.85 7.32
CA PHE A 124 -5.53 -9.27 7.24
C PHE A 124 -4.37 -10.11 6.69
N GLN A 125 -3.71 -9.67 5.61
CA GLN A 125 -2.53 -10.36 5.06
C GLN A 125 -1.35 -10.41 6.06
N ARG A 126 -1.17 -9.40 6.92
CA ARG A 126 -0.13 -9.40 7.96
C ARG A 126 -0.39 -10.49 9.00
N VAL A 127 -1.65 -10.72 9.37
CA VAL A 127 -2.01 -11.85 10.25
C VAL A 127 -1.79 -13.18 9.53
N VAL A 128 -2.28 -13.35 8.30
CA VAL A 128 -2.06 -14.56 7.47
C VAL A 128 -0.58 -14.94 7.38
N ARG A 129 0.29 -13.99 7.01
CA ARG A 129 1.75 -14.22 6.91
C ARG A 129 2.37 -14.74 8.21
N ARG A 130 1.84 -14.33 9.37
CA ARG A 130 2.31 -14.79 10.69
C ARG A 130 1.76 -16.16 11.06
N VAL A 131 0.53 -16.48 10.67
CA VAL A 131 -0.04 -17.83 10.79
C VAL A 131 0.76 -18.82 9.94
N ASP A 132 1.08 -18.47 8.70
CA ASP A 132 1.87 -19.32 7.81
C ASP A 132 3.31 -19.50 8.30
N ALA A 133 3.92 -18.45 8.88
CA ALA A 133 5.22 -18.56 9.54
C ALA A 133 5.19 -19.52 10.73
N ALA A 134 4.15 -19.45 11.58
CA ALA A 134 3.96 -20.37 12.69
C ALA A 134 3.79 -21.83 12.22
N LYS A 135 2.93 -22.06 11.21
CA LYS A 135 2.77 -23.39 10.59
C LYS A 135 4.10 -23.96 10.08
N ARG A 136 4.92 -23.15 9.41
CA ARG A 136 6.24 -23.57 8.92
C ARG A 136 7.16 -23.99 10.06
N VAL A 137 7.21 -23.23 11.16
CA VAL A 137 8.00 -23.58 12.35
C VAL A 137 7.53 -24.90 12.96
N GLU A 138 6.21 -25.11 13.13
CA GLU A 138 5.67 -26.38 13.62
C GLU A 138 6.05 -27.57 12.71
N THR A 139 5.94 -27.41 11.38
CA THR A 139 6.36 -28.46 10.44
C THR A 139 7.87 -28.71 10.43
N ALA A 140 8.70 -27.70 10.67
CA ALA A 140 10.14 -27.86 10.79
C ALA A 140 10.49 -28.66 12.05
N LEU A 141 9.98 -28.24 13.21
CA LEU A 141 10.16 -28.94 14.49
C LEU A 141 9.67 -30.40 14.44
N SER A 142 8.58 -30.66 13.72
CA SER A 142 8.08 -32.03 13.50
C SER A 142 9.00 -32.89 12.62
N ASN A 143 9.75 -32.27 11.70
CA ASN A 143 10.65 -32.96 10.77
C ASN A 143 12.09 -33.09 11.28
N GLU A 144 12.54 -32.22 12.18
CA GLU A 144 13.87 -32.27 12.83
C GLU A 144 14.10 -33.59 13.60
N GLY A 145 13.04 -34.30 13.99
CA GLY A 145 13.10 -35.65 14.55
C GLY A 145 13.52 -36.74 13.56
N ARG A 146 13.67 -36.43 12.26
CA ARG A 146 14.14 -37.37 11.24
C ARG A 146 15.61 -37.07 10.92
N PRO A 147 16.57 -37.88 11.37
CA PRO A 147 17.98 -37.63 11.07
C PRO A 147 18.18 -37.64 9.56
N SER A 148 18.69 -36.52 9.04
CA SER A 148 19.14 -36.42 7.65
C SER A 148 20.28 -37.42 7.46
N ARG A 149 19.93 -38.62 6.97
CA ARG A 149 20.90 -39.67 6.63
C ARG A 149 21.95 -39.02 5.73
N PRO A 150 23.23 -38.96 6.14
CA PRO A 150 24.25 -38.32 5.32
C PRO A 150 24.26 -39.02 3.98
N VAL A 151 23.95 -38.28 2.92
CA VAL A 151 23.99 -38.78 1.55
C VAL A 151 25.42 -39.26 1.34
N SER A 152 25.58 -40.58 1.26
CA SER A 152 26.88 -41.21 1.03
C SER A 152 27.32 -40.82 -0.36
N ARG A 153 28.07 -39.71 -0.46
CA ARG A 153 28.67 -39.24 -1.71
C ARG A 153 29.49 -40.41 -2.27
N PRO A 154 29.19 -40.91 -3.48
CA PRO A 154 30.04 -41.89 -4.11
C PRO A 154 31.46 -41.32 -4.20
N PRO A 155 32.52 -42.10 -3.94
CA PRO A 155 33.88 -41.60 -4.06
C PRO A 155 34.09 -41.07 -5.48
N ASP A 156 34.52 -39.81 -5.60
CA ASP A 156 34.76 -39.18 -6.89
C ASP A 156 35.81 -40.00 -7.68
N PRO A 157 35.61 -40.30 -8.98
CA PRO A 157 36.55 -41.10 -9.74
C PRO A 157 37.88 -40.37 -9.88
N VAL A 158 38.97 -41.04 -9.46
CA VAL A 158 40.33 -40.49 -9.49
C VAL A 158 40.72 -40.10 -10.93
N PRO A 159 41.10 -38.83 -11.19
CA PRO A 159 41.57 -38.43 -12.52
C PRO A 159 42.80 -39.22 -12.93
N SER A 160 42.71 -39.92 -14.06
CA SER A 160 43.84 -40.70 -14.60
C SER A 160 44.99 -39.77 -14.99
N ARG A 161 46.13 -39.93 -14.32
CA ARG A 161 47.36 -39.18 -14.59
C ARG A 161 47.90 -39.55 -15.99
N PRO A 162 48.13 -38.60 -16.90
CA PRO A 162 48.83 -38.88 -18.16
C PRO A 162 50.31 -39.22 -17.90
N PRO A 163 50.96 -40.04 -18.74
CA PRO A 163 52.35 -40.42 -18.55
C PRO A 163 53.31 -39.25 -18.77
N ASP A 164 54.38 -39.18 -17.96
CA ASP A 164 55.37 -38.11 -18.02
C ASP A 164 56.25 -38.23 -19.29
N PRO A 165 56.46 -37.16 -20.09
CA PRO A 165 57.45 -37.15 -21.17
C PRO A 165 58.88 -37.12 -20.61
N VAL A 166 59.75 -37.96 -21.16
CA VAL A 166 61.13 -38.18 -20.69
C VAL A 166 62.09 -37.07 -21.15
N LEU A 167 62.84 -36.53 -20.18
CA LEU A 167 64.15 -35.86 -20.25
C LEU A 167 64.51 -34.97 -21.47
N SER A 168 64.77 -33.68 -21.20
CA SER A 168 66.04 -33.00 -21.55
C SER A 168 66.21 -31.69 -20.78
N ARG A 169 67.44 -31.37 -20.32
CA ARG A 169 67.77 -30.23 -19.44
C ARG A 169 69.25 -29.81 -19.60
N PRO A 170 69.65 -28.58 -19.20
CA PRO A 170 69.29 -27.25 -19.71
C PRO A 170 70.44 -26.78 -20.66
N PRO A 171 71.30 -25.74 -20.45
CA PRO A 171 71.36 -24.54 -19.58
C PRO A 171 70.65 -23.33 -20.26
N VAL A 172 70.79 -22.02 -19.96
CA VAL A 172 71.68 -21.23 -19.06
C VAL A 172 70.95 -19.98 -18.51
N ALA A 173 71.42 -19.48 -17.36
CA ALA A 173 71.45 -18.07 -16.89
C ALA A 173 70.18 -17.22 -16.60
N ALA A 174 70.30 -16.53 -15.45
CA ALA A 174 69.78 -15.22 -15.06
C ALA A 174 68.33 -15.06 -14.55
N SER A 175 68.24 -14.52 -13.33
CA SER A 175 67.01 -14.11 -12.61
C SER A 175 66.95 -12.55 -12.50
N PRO A 176 66.14 -11.90 -11.64
CA PRO A 176 65.02 -11.00 -12.00
C PRO A 176 65.31 -9.54 -11.54
N PRO A 177 64.37 -8.63 -11.16
CA PRO A 177 62.89 -8.57 -11.25
C PRO A 177 62.35 -7.21 -11.79
N VAL A 178 61.04 -6.93 -11.67
CA VAL A 178 60.42 -5.69 -11.11
C VAL A 178 58.87 -5.78 -11.15
N GLN A 179 58.18 -5.01 -10.29
CA GLN A 179 56.77 -5.19 -9.93
C GLN A 179 55.86 -4.02 -10.38
N LYS A 180 54.63 -4.33 -10.86
CA LYS A 180 53.35 -3.57 -10.67
C LYS A 180 53.32 -2.09 -11.19
N PRO A 181 52.17 -1.34 -11.19
CA PRO A 181 50.83 -1.62 -10.65
C PRO A 181 49.63 -1.37 -11.60
N VAL A 182 48.42 -1.58 -11.04
CA VAL A 182 47.07 -1.42 -11.61
C VAL A 182 46.61 0.05 -11.67
N THR A 183 45.77 0.42 -12.66
CA THR A 183 44.85 1.59 -12.58
C THR A 183 43.52 1.34 -13.34
N PRO A 184 42.42 2.09 -13.05
CA PRO A 184 41.03 1.62 -13.21
C PRO A 184 40.20 2.43 -14.28
N PRO A 185 38.88 2.19 -14.48
CA PRO A 185 38.17 2.61 -15.70
C PRO A 185 37.66 4.07 -15.71
N LYS A 186 37.42 4.59 -16.92
CA LYS A 186 36.96 5.97 -17.19
C LYS A 186 35.45 6.16 -17.01
N LYS A 187 35.07 7.35 -16.53
CA LYS A 187 33.69 7.89 -16.51
C LYS A 187 33.38 8.69 -17.79
N GLN A 188 32.15 8.56 -18.29
CA GLN A 188 31.35 9.53 -19.06
C GLN A 188 29.88 9.20 -18.67
N LEU A 189 28.98 10.04 -18.16
CA LEU A 189 28.73 11.49 -18.17
C LEU A 189 28.18 12.06 -19.49
N ILE A 190 27.08 12.83 -19.34
CA ILE A 190 26.29 13.67 -20.27
C ILE A 190 24.93 13.01 -20.57
N VAL A 191 23.84 13.32 -19.85
CA VAL A 191 22.98 14.55 -19.87
C VAL A 191 22.16 14.66 -21.18
N ASP A 192 20.83 14.54 -21.09
CA ASP A 192 19.88 15.60 -21.50
C ASP A 192 18.39 15.26 -21.26
N MET A 193 17.60 16.29 -20.97
CA MET A 193 16.12 16.40 -21.07
C MET A 193 15.83 17.78 -21.69
N PRO A 194 14.86 17.96 -22.60
CA PRO A 194 13.54 18.46 -22.17
C PRO A 194 12.33 18.17 -23.12
N GLY A 195 11.13 18.68 -22.75
CA GLY A 195 9.92 18.81 -23.61
C GLY A 195 8.95 17.61 -23.50
N VAL A 196 7.70 17.70 -23.03
CA VAL A 196 6.57 18.63 -23.28
C VAL A 196 6.09 18.61 -24.74
N GLU A 197 4.96 17.95 -25.00
CA GLU A 197 3.89 18.52 -25.83
C GLU A 197 2.53 17.83 -25.64
N SER A 198 1.47 18.44 -26.18
CA SER A 198 0.06 18.22 -25.84
C SER A 198 -0.80 17.75 -27.02
N GLY A 199 -1.97 17.16 -26.75
CA GLY A 199 -3.02 16.86 -27.75
C GLY A 199 -3.67 15.47 -27.59
N VAL A 200 -4.89 15.20 -28.09
CA VAL A 200 -5.90 16.04 -28.78
C VAL A 200 -7.31 15.53 -28.42
N PHE A 201 -8.28 16.44 -28.36
CA PHE A 201 -9.71 16.18 -28.11
C PHE A 201 -10.51 16.11 -29.43
N ARG A 202 -11.26 15.02 -29.68
CA ARG A 202 -12.39 14.84 -30.64
C ARG A 202 -13.10 13.53 -30.24
N GLY A 203 -14.42 13.42 -30.08
CA GLY A 203 -15.51 13.75 -31.01
C GLY A 203 -15.93 12.45 -31.76
N SER A 204 -17.20 12.05 -31.92
CA SER A 204 -18.49 12.71 -31.67
C SER A 204 -19.66 11.70 -31.53
N GLN A 205 -20.81 12.23 -31.12
CA GLN A 205 -22.13 11.61 -30.92
C GLN A 205 -22.63 10.62 -32.00
N LYS A 206 -23.54 9.71 -31.61
CA LYS A 206 -24.81 9.51 -32.35
C LYS A 206 -25.98 9.04 -31.47
N THR A 207 -27.17 9.45 -31.86
CA THR A 207 -28.43 9.39 -31.12
C THR A 207 -29.28 8.14 -31.42
N LYS A 208 -30.15 7.74 -30.49
CA LYS A 208 -31.53 7.34 -30.82
C LYS A 208 -32.48 7.51 -29.63
N SER A 209 -33.57 8.25 -29.87
CA SER A 209 -34.74 8.37 -28.99
C SER A 209 -35.84 7.45 -29.54
N ILE A 210 -36.62 6.78 -28.68
CA ILE A 210 -37.94 6.21 -29.01
C ILE A 210 -38.84 6.17 -27.76
N GLN A 211 -39.83 7.06 -27.80
CA GLN A 211 -41.23 6.98 -27.38
C GLN A 211 -41.74 6.17 -26.17
N ARG A 212 -42.57 6.90 -25.41
CA ARG A 212 -43.55 6.52 -24.38
C ARG A 212 -44.43 5.29 -24.71
N SER A 213 -44.81 4.54 -23.66
CA SER A 213 -46.20 4.11 -23.44
C SER A 213 -46.48 3.72 -21.98
N LYS A 214 -47.67 4.06 -21.47
CA LYS A 214 -48.27 3.72 -20.16
C LYS A 214 -49.80 3.84 -20.35
N PRO A 215 -50.67 3.21 -19.53
CA PRO A 215 -50.66 1.86 -18.93
C PRO A 215 -51.84 1.02 -19.51
N PRO A 216 -52.37 -0.02 -18.83
CA PRO A 216 -53.48 0.24 -17.89
C PRO A 216 -53.46 -0.61 -16.60
N LYS A 217 -54.38 -0.28 -15.68
CA LYS A 217 -54.75 -1.05 -14.48
C LYS A 217 -55.80 -2.12 -14.81
N PRO A 218 -55.95 -3.14 -13.95
CA PRO A 218 -57.14 -3.25 -13.08
C PRO A 218 -56.86 -2.74 -11.66
#